data_AF-A0A502GB92-F1
#
_entry.id   AF-A0A502GB92-F1
#
_cell.length_a   1.000
_cell.length_b   1.000
_cell.length_c   1.000
_cell.angle_alpha   90.00
_cell.angle_beta   90.00
_cell.angle_gamma   90.00
#
_symmetry.space_group_name_H-M   'P 1'
#
loop_
_entity.id
_entity.type
_entity.pdbx_description
1 polymer ?
#
loop_
_entity_poly.entity_id
_entity_poly.type
_entity_poly.pdbx_seq_one_letter_code
_entity_poly.pdbx_strand_id
1 'polypeptide(L)'
;MSPFDLVAAINGAVPQLLKPRRSLTWNDISDHCLFVLSEITDEPTDAHQRRRQTKRLNDAKQPLPLADLAPALHQLRGNVHDLNLYIYRATRGVTIVDVRYYPRSSLAPAYRAQDAELPPLLHVKVATLPWVALAQRQPKFDVNWERQVTRTWWRMRWLKYQFSTRSS
;
A
#
# COMPACT_ATOMS: atom_id res chain seq x y z
N MET A 1 -22.60 3.48 -20.00
CA MET A 1 -21.21 3.64 -19.50
C MET A 1 -20.54 2.27 -19.55
N SER A 2 -19.34 2.16 -20.13
CA SER A 2 -18.55 0.94 -20.02
C SER A 2 -18.25 0.72 -18.53
N PRO A 3 -18.57 -0.45 -17.97
CA PRO A 3 -18.40 -0.63 -16.54
C PRO A 3 -16.90 -0.55 -16.18
N PHE A 4 -16.54 0.04 -15.04
CA PHE A 4 -15.14 0.29 -14.67
C PHE A 4 -14.36 -1.03 -14.56
N ASP A 5 -13.29 -1.19 -15.33
CA ASP A 5 -12.48 -2.42 -15.32
C ASP A 5 -11.33 -2.26 -14.32
N LEU A 6 -11.43 -2.95 -13.18
CA LEU A 6 -10.44 -2.92 -12.11
C LEU A 6 -9.09 -3.48 -12.55
N VAL A 7 -9.06 -4.51 -13.42
CA VAL A 7 -7.81 -5.11 -13.90
C VAL A 7 -7.07 -4.12 -14.78
N ALA A 8 -7.79 -3.51 -15.74
CA ALA A 8 -7.21 -2.50 -16.62
C ALA A 8 -6.73 -1.27 -15.83
N ALA A 9 -7.51 -0.82 -14.84
CA ALA A 9 -7.17 0.31 -13.99
C ALA A 9 -5.89 0.06 -13.16
N ILE A 10 -5.78 -1.12 -12.53
CA ILE A 10 -4.59 -1.52 -11.78
C ILE A 10 -3.37 -1.57 -12.71
N ASN A 11 -3.51 -2.22 -13.87
CA ASN A 11 -2.41 -2.36 -14.82
C ASN A 11 -1.90 -0.99 -15.31
N GLY A 12 -2.81 -0.05 -15.58
CA GLY A 12 -2.47 1.33 -15.96
C GLY A 12 -1.82 2.15 -14.84
N ALA A 13 -2.07 1.82 -13.57
CA ALA A 13 -1.50 2.51 -12.42
C ALA A 13 -0.18 1.91 -11.92
N VAL A 14 0.15 0.66 -12.24
CA VAL A 14 1.42 0.02 -11.85
C VAL A 14 2.64 0.84 -12.30
N PRO A 15 2.76 1.33 -13.56
CA PRO A 15 3.89 2.17 -13.94
C PRO A 15 4.02 3.45 -13.10
N GLN A 16 2.89 4.04 -12.71
CA GLN A 16 2.83 5.22 -11.85
C GLN A 16 3.26 4.90 -10.41
N LEU A 17 3.05 3.66 -9.97
CA LEU A 17 3.58 3.13 -8.72
C LEU A 17 5.09 2.91 -8.79
N LEU A 18 5.59 2.21 -9.80
CA LEU A 18 6.99 1.75 -9.83
C LEU A 18 7.98 2.86 -10.20
N LYS A 19 7.68 3.68 -11.22
CA LYS A 19 8.65 4.62 -11.81
C LYS A 19 9.23 5.61 -10.79
N PRO A 20 8.43 6.29 -9.94
CA PRO A 20 8.98 7.18 -8.93
C PRO A 20 9.73 6.44 -7.82
N ARG A 21 9.42 5.17 -7.57
CA ARG A 21 9.94 4.42 -6.42
C ARG A 21 11.36 3.92 -6.66
N ARG A 22 11.77 3.80 -7.93
CA ARG A 22 13.16 3.49 -8.32
C ARG A 22 14.17 4.54 -7.84
N SER A 23 13.80 5.82 -7.87
CA SER A 23 14.69 6.91 -7.43
C SER A 23 14.58 7.19 -5.93
N LEU A 24 13.42 6.91 -5.33
CA LEU A 24 13.13 7.20 -3.91
C LEU A 24 13.56 6.10 -2.94
N THR A 25 13.98 4.93 -3.43
CA THR A 25 14.24 3.77 -2.56
C THR A 25 15.63 3.20 -2.75
N TRP A 26 16.11 2.44 -1.76
CA TRP A 26 17.33 1.63 -1.89
C TRP A 26 17.07 0.25 -2.49
N ASN A 27 15.82 -0.07 -2.81
CA ASN A 27 15.42 -1.39 -3.30
C ASN A 27 15.46 -1.43 -4.82
N ASP A 28 15.85 -2.58 -5.35
CA ASP A 28 15.69 -2.88 -6.77
C ASP A 28 14.21 -3.16 -7.06
N ILE A 29 13.54 -2.20 -7.71
CA ILE A 29 12.12 -2.30 -8.09
C ILE A 29 12.02 -2.98 -9.46
N SER A 30 11.67 -4.27 -9.45
CA SER A 30 11.42 -5.07 -10.66
C SER A 30 10.09 -4.71 -11.32
N ASP A 31 10.04 -4.80 -12.66
CA ASP A 31 8.79 -4.72 -13.43
C ASP A 31 7.96 -6.01 -13.33
N HIS A 32 8.57 -7.12 -12.92
CA HIS A 32 7.85 -8.36 -12.67
C HIS A 32 7.03 -8.24 -11.39
N CYS A 33 5.74 -7.96 -11.55
CA CYS A 33 4.83 -7.72 -10.45
C CYS A 33 3.97 -8.94 -10.12
N LEU A 34 3.94 -9.29 -8.84
CA LEU A 34 2.91 -10.15 -8.25
C LEU A 34 2.05 -9.33 -7.31
N PHE A 35 0.86 -9.82 -7.03
CA PHE A 35 -0.18 -9.04 -6.36
C PHE A 35 -0.77 -9.82 -5.19
N VAL A 36 -1.11 -9.08 -4.14
CA VAL A 36 -1.96 -9.55 -3.04
C VAL A 36 -3.13 -8.59 -2.90
N LEU A 37 -4.31 -9.12 -2.60
CA LEU A 37 -5.54 -8.35 -2.46
C LEU A 37 -5.92 -8.27 -0.99
N SER A 38 -6.24 -7.08 -0.48
CA SER A 38 -6.53 -6.84 0.93
C SER A 38 -7.70 -5.89 1.12
N GLU A 39 -8.54 -6.15 2.12
CA GLU A 39 -9.61 -5.22 2.50
C GLU A 39 -9.09 -4.16 3.48
N ILE A 40 -9.59 -2.93 3.34
CA ILE A 40 -9.41 -1.84 4.31
C ILE A 40 -10.61 -1.88 5.26
N THR A 41 -10.35 -2.15 6.53
CA THR A 41 -11.38 -2.21 7.58
C THR A 41 -11.40 -0.94 8.43
N ASP A 42 -12.58 -0.57 8.92
CA ASP A 42 -12.80 0.59 9.80
C ASP A 42 -12.65 0.26 11.28
N GLU A 43 -12.08 -0.91 11.62
CA GLU A 43 -11.90 -1.30 13.01
C GLU A 43 -11.11 -0.23 13.77
N PRO A 44 -11.57 0.22 14.95
CA PRO A 44 -10.89 1.21 15.76
C PRO A 44 -9.66 0.59 16.43
N THR A 45 -8.64 0.32 15.63
CA THR A 45 -7.32 -0.14 16.04
C THR A 45 -6.28 0.94 15.77
N ASP A 46 -5.32 1.05 16.68
CA ASP A 46 -4.16 1.91 16.49
C ASP A 46 -3.44 1.60 15.16
N ALA A 47 -2.91 2.63 14.50
CA ALA A 47 -2.33 2.51 13.16
C ALA A 47 -1.16 1.51 13.11
N HIS A 48 -0.40 1.38 14.20
CA HIS A 48 0.68 0.41 14.29
C HIS A 48 0.14 -1.02 14.42
N GLN A 49 -0.94 -1.23 15.18
CA GLN A 49 -1.60 -2.54 15.27
C GLN A 49 -2.19 -2.96 13.93
N ARG A 50 -2.92 -2.06 13.27
CA ARG A 50 -3.47 -2.29 11.92
C ARG A 50 -2.37 -2.68 10.93
N ARG A 51 -1.26 -1.93 10.91
CA ARG A 51 -0.10 -2.25 10.06
C ARG A 51 0.47 -3.64 10.33
N ARG A 52 0.62 -4.04 11.60
CA ARG A 52 1.10 -5.38 11.98
C ARG A 52 0.13 -6.47 11.54
N GLN A 53 -1.16 -6.26 11.68
CA GLN A 53 -2.20 -7.21 11.26
C GLN A 53 -2.22 -7.35 9.74
N THR A 54 -2.25 -6.25 8.99
CA THR A 54 -2.18 -6.28 7.52
C THR A 54 -0.94 -7.01 7.04
N LYS A 55 0.22 -6.73 7.64
CA LYS A 55 1.46 -7.46 7.31
C LYS A 55 1.33 -8.97 7.56
N ARG A 56 0.80 -9.37 8.72
CA ARG A 56 0.61 -10.80 9.05
C ARG A 56 -0.31 -11.49 8.04
N LEU A 57 -1.43 -10.86 7.72
CA LEU A 57 -2.39 -11.39 6.73
C LEU A 57 -1.74 -11.48 5.34
N ASN A 58 -0.99 -10.46 4.92
CA ASN A 58 -0.36 -10.45 3.60
C ASN A 58 0.87 -11.36 3.50
N ASP A 59 1.54 -11.67 4.61
CA ASP A 59 2.60 -12.68 4.67
C ASP A 59 2.05 -14.11 4.52
N ALA A 60 0.79 -14.34 4.90
CA ALA A 60 0.12 -15.63 4.73
C ALA A 60 -0.49 -15.82 3.33
N LYS A 61 -0.61 -14.75 2.54
CA LYS A 61 -1.16 -14.81 1.18
C LYS A 61 -0.07 -15.26 0.19
N GLN A 62 -0.47 -16.08 -0.77
CA GLN A 62 0.33 -16.34 -1.95
C GLN A 62 0.19 -15.14 -2.92
N PRO A 63 1.30 -14.48 -3.31
CA PRO A 63 1.26 -13.46 -4.35
C PRO A 63 0.97 -14.10 -5.71
N LEU A 64 0.07 -13.50 -6.48
CA LEU A 64 -0.39 -14.03 -7.76
C LEU A 64 -0.19 -13.01 -8.90
N PRO A 65 -0.03 -13.45 -10.15
CA PRO A 65 -0.19 -12.59 -11.32
C PRO A 65 -1.54 -11.84 -11.31
N LEU A 66 -1.58 -10.64 -11.90
CA LEU A 66 -2.81 -9.84 -11.94
C LEU A 66 -3.97 -10.56 -12.65
N ALA A 67 -3.65 -11.34 -13.69
CA ALA A 67 -4.64 -12.14 -14.42
C ALA A 67 -5.35 -13.16 -13.51
N ASP A 68 -4.61 -13.76 -12.58
CA ASP A 68 -5.16 -14.76 -11.66
C ASP A 68 -6.02 -14.11 -10.55
N LEU A 69 -5.83 -12.82 -10.29
CA LEU A 69 -6.70 -12.03 -9.41
C LEU A 69 -7.96 -11.49 -10.11
N ALA A 70 -8.05 -11.58 -11.44
CA ALA A 70 -9.17 -11.02 -12.20
C ALA A 70 -10.55 -11.52 -11.73
N PRO A 71 -10.76 -12.81 -11.39
CA PRO A 71 -12.05 -13.28 -10.89
C PRO A 71 -12.46 -12.61 -9.58
N ALA A 72 -11.52 -12.46 -8.63
CA ALA A 72 -11.77 -11.80 -7.35
C ALA A 72 -12.05 -10.31 -7.53
N LEU A 73 -11.29 -9.65 -8.41
CA LEU A 73 -11.52 -8.24 -8.75
C LEU A 73 -12.89 -8.04 -9.43
N HIS A 74 -13.30 -8.96 -10.30
CA HIS A 74 -14.59 -8.89 -10.96
C HIS A 74 -15.76 -8.96 -9.97
N GLN A 75 -15.67 -9.85 -8.97
CA GLN A 75 -16.67 -9.96 -7.90
C GLN A 75 -16.76 -8.68 -7.05
N LEU A 76 -15.65 -7.96 -6.88
CA LEU A 76 -15.61 -6.73 -6.10
C LEU A 76 -16.11 -5.49 -6.84
N ARG A 77 -16.20 -5.51 -8.17
CA ARG A 77 -16.48 -4.34 -9.03
C ARG A 77 -17.65 -3.46 -8.57
N GLY A 78 -18.75 -4.07 -8.15
CA GLY A 78 -19.94 -3.34 -7.68
C GLY A 78 -19.80 -2.73 -6.28
N ASN A 79 -18.87 -3.24 -5.47
CA ASN A 79 -18.75 -2.89 -4.06
C ASN A 79 -17.43 -2.17 -3.72
N VAL A 80 -16.63 -1.71 -4.69
CA VAL A 80 -15.37 -0.99 -4.39
C VAL A 80 -15.57 0.51 -4.43
N HIS A 81 -15.33 1.19 -3.32
CA HIS A 81 -15.31 2.66 -3.24
C HIS A 81 -13.92 3.22 -3.56
N ASP A 82 -12.89 2.72 -2.88
CA ASP A 82 -11.50 3.15 -3.02
C ASP A 82 -10.59 1.94 -3.26
N LEU A 83 -9.61 2.11 -4.13
CA LEU A 83 -8.58 1.14 -4.46
C LEU A 83 -7.21 1.80 -4.32
N ASN A 84 -6.42 1.29 -3.40
CA ASN A 84 -5.09 1.78 -3.10
C ASN A 84 -4.02 0.77 -3.50
N LEU A 85 -3.05 1.20 -4.30
CA LEU A 85 -1.88 0.41 -4.67
C LEU A 85 -0.67 0.79 -3.82
N TYR A 86 -0.01 -0.24 -3.27
CA TYR A 86 1.20 -0.10 -2.46
C TYR A 86 2.25 -1.11 -2.89
N ILE A 87 3.53 -0.74 -2.88
CA ILE A 87 4.60 -1.74 -2.94
C ILE A 87 4.72 -2.37 -1.55
N TYR A 88 4.37 -3.65 -1.45
CA TYR A 88 4.44 -4.43 -0.20
C TYR A 88 5.82 -5.03 0.03
N ARG A 89 6.48 -5.46 -1.04
CA ARG A 89 7.83 -6.01 -1.01
C ARG A 89 8.51 -5.78 -2.34
N ALA A 90 9.80 -5.44 -2.33
CA ALA A 90 10.59 -5.33 -3.54
C ALA A 90 11.90 -6.12 -3.42
N THR A 91 12.19 -6.91 -4.45
CA THR A 91 13.44 -7.64 -4.62
C THR A 91 13.87 -7.56 -6.08
N ARG A 92 15.13 -7.87 -6.39
CA ARG A 92 15.67 -7.81 -7.76
C ARG A 92 14.80 -8.50 -8.82
N GLY A 93 14.24 -9.66 -8.49
CA GLY A 93 13.46 -10.47 -9.45
C GLY A 93 11.95 -10.27 -9.40
N VAL A 94 11.42 -9.65 -8.33
CA VAL A 94 9.97 -9.51 -8.15
C VAL A 94 9.61 -8.33 -7.25
N THR A 95 8.57 -7.61 -7.65
CA THR A 95 7.89 -6.59 -6.84
C THR A 95 6.51 -7.12 -6.47
N ILE A 96 6.20 -7.19 -5.17
CA ILE A 96 4.86 -7.54 -4.70
C ILE A 96 4.09 -6.26 -4.44
N VAL A 97 2.96 -6.11 -5.13
CA VAL A 97 2.02 -5.00 -4.98
C VAL A 97 0.84 -5.45 -4.12
N ASP A 98 0.53 -4.69 -3.08
CA ASP A 98 -0.67 -4.87 -2.27
C ASP A 98 -1.77 -3.95 -2.78
N VAL A 99 -2.81 -4.58 -3.31
CA VAL A 99 -4.04 -3.96 -3.81
C VAL A 99 -5.01 -3.91 -2.64
N ARG A 100 -5.21 -2.73 -2.06
CA ARG A 100 -6.11 -2.55 -0.93
C ARG A 100 -7.41 -1.92 -1.39
N TYR A 101 -8.53 -2.57 -1.14
CA TYR A 101 -9.85 -2.01 -1.48
C TYR A 101 -10.61 -1.61 -0.21
N TYR A 102 -11.36 -0.52 -0.30
CA TYR A 102 -12.34 -0.12 0.69
C TYR A 102 -13.75 -0.33 0.12
N PRO A 103 -14.61 -1.13 0.76
CA PRO A 103 -15.88 -1.48 0.16
C PRO A 103 -16.96 -0.41 0.39
N ARG A 104 -17.85 -0.20 -0.59
CA ARG A 104 -19.01 0.71 -0.48
C ARG A 104 -19.97 0.30 0.64
N SER A 105 -20.05 -1.00 0.92
CA SER A 105 -20.80 -1.54 2.05
C SER A 105 -20.30 -1.05 3.42
N SER A 106 -19.06 -0.57 3.52
CA SER A 106 -18.50 0.02 4.73
C SER A 106 -18.76 1.53 4.84
N LEU A 107 -19.14 2.21 3.75
CA LEU A 107 -19.53 3.62 3.80
C LEU A 107 -20.79 3.82 4.64
N ALA A 108 -20.83 4.93 5.38
CA ALA A 108 -22.02 5.38 6.08
C ALA A 108 -23.20 5.55 5.11
N PRO A 109 -24.45 5.23 5.52
CA PRO A 109 -25.61 5.21 4.63
C PRO A 109 -25.83 6.50 3.84
N ALA A 110 -25.60 7.65 4.47
CA ALA A 110 -25.73 8.97 3.84
C ALA A 110 -24.77 9.17 2.65
N TYR A 111 -23.57 8.59 2.71
CA TYR A 111 -22.56 8.68 1.64
C TYR A 111 -22.75 7.61 0.57
N ARG A 112 -23.25 6.42 0.94
CA ARG A 112 -23.46 5.32 0.00
C ARG A 112 -24.43 5.67 -1.13
N ALA A 113 -25.49 6.42 -0.83
CA ALA A 113 -26.46 6.86 -1.83
C ALA A 113 -25.85 7.84 -2.86
N GLN A 114 -24.88 8.65 -2.44
CA GLN A 114 -24.19 9.60 -3.30
C GLN A 114 -23.09 8.91 -4.14
N ASP A 115 -22.47 7.85 -3.60
CA ASP A 115 -21.33 7.15 -4.21
C ASP A 115 -21.73 5.98 -5.12
N ALA A 116 -23.00 5.57 -5.13
CA ALA A 116 -23.47 4.38 -5.84
C ALA A 116 -23.17 4.39 -7.36
N GLU A 117 -23.13 5.58 -7.96
CA GLU A 117 -22.91 5.76 -9.41
C GLU A 117 -21.47 6.18 -9.76
N LEU A 118 -20.64 6.51 -8.76
CA LEU A 118 -19.30 7.00 -8.99
C LEU A 118 -18.32 5.85 -9.26
N PRO A 119 -17.38 5.99 -10.20
CA PRO A 119 -16.34 4.99 -10.41
C PRO A 119 -15.45 4.90 -9.16
N PRO A 120 -14.87 3.70 -8.88
CA PRO A 120 -13.91 3.54 -7.80
C PRO A 120 -12.76 4.54 -7.88
N LEU A 121 -12.40 5.13 -6.75
CA LEU A 121 -11.22 5.99 -6.63
C LEU A 121 -9.96 5.13 -6.67
N LEU A 122 -8.99 5.51 -7.51
CA LEU A 122 -7.72 4.80 -7.64
C LEU A 122 -6.58 5.67 -7.09
N HIS A 123 -5.89 5.16 -6.09
CA HIS A 123 -4.78 5.86 -5.46
C HIS A 123 -3.50 5.02 -5.48
N VAL A 124 -2.39 5.68 -5.75
CA VAL A 124 -1.05 5.08 -5.71
C VAL A 124 -0.32 5.65 -4.50
N LYS A 125 -0.17 4.84 -3.46
CA LYS A 125 0.35 5.28 -2.17
C LYS A 125 1.73 4.69 -1.87
N VAL A 126 2.45 5.33 -0.96
CA VAL A 126 3.78 4.90 -0.51
C VAL A 126 3.76 4.68 0.99
N ALA A 127 4.12 3.47 1.41
CA ALA A 127 4.36 3.18 2.81
C ALA A 127 5.73 3.77 3.23
N THR A 128 5.77 5.07 3.52
CA THR A 128 6.97 5.72 4.04
C THR A 128 7.11 5.52 5.55
N LEU A 129 8.35 5.64 6.02
CA LEU A 129 8.67 5.68 7.45
C LEU A 129 8.34 7.07 8.02
N PRO A 130 7.89 7.18 9.28
CA PRO A 130 7.60 8.48 9.90
C PRO A 130 8.76 9.47 9.83
N TRP A 131 10.01 9.01 10.00
CA TRP A 131 11.19 9.89 9.96
C TRP A 131 11.53 10.41 8.55
N VAL A 132 11.08 9.72 7.49
CA VAL A 132 11.23 10.20 6.10
C VAL A 132 10.39 11.46 5.90
N ALA A 133 9.21 11.53 6.52
CA ALA A 133 8.35 12.71 6.48
C ALA A 133 8.90 13.87 7.32
N LEU A 134 9.71 13.59 8.34
CA LEU A 134 10.33 14.60 9.21
C LEU A 134 11.67 15.13 8.69
N ALA A 135 12.22 14.52 7.63
CA ALA A 135 13.51 14.90 7.08
C ALA A 135 13.38 16.10 6.13
N GLN A 136 14.22 17.12 6.31
CA GLN A 136 14.25 18.32 5.46
C GLN A 136 14.53 18.03 3.98
N ARG A 137 15.26 16.94 3.69
CA ARG A 137 15.44 16.37 2.35
C ARG A 137 14.85 14.97 2.37
N GLN A 138 13.97 14.63 1.42
CA GLN A 138 13.40 13.27 1.31
C GLN A 138 14.53 12.26 1.09
N PRO A 139 14.96 11.54 2.13
CA PRO A 139 16.03 10.59 2.00
C PRO A 139 15.48 9.37 1.26
N LYS A 140 16.37 8.65 0.56
CA LYS A 140 16.01 7.31 0.10
C LYS A 140 15.54 6.48 1.30
N PHE A 141 14.59 5.58 1.08
CA PHE A 141 14.11 4.68 2.12
C PHE A 141 14.06 3.23 1.64
N ASP A 142 14.01 2.29 2.58
CA ASP A 142 13.88 0.87 2.25
C ASP A 142 12.39 0.53 2.24
N VAL A 143 11.83 0.11 1.11
CA VAL A 143 10.43 -0.34 0.99
C VAL A 143 10.16 -1.55 1.87
N ASN A 144 11.16 -2.40 2.08
CA ASN A 144 11.05 -3.61 2.91
C ASN A 144 11.24 -3.31 4.41
N TRP A 145 11.25 -2.04 4.83
CA TRP A 145 11.53 -1.65 6.21
C TRP A 145 10.61 -2.33 7.23
N GLU A 146 9.36 -2.63 6.85
CA GLU A 146 8.38 -3.31 7.70
C GLU A 146 8.79 -4.76 8.04
N ARG A 147 9.71 -5.33 7.27
CA ARG A 147 10.32 -6.65 7.53
C ARG A 147 11.60 -6.55 8.36
N GLN A 148 12.24 -5.38 8.39
CA GLN A 148 13.47 -5.11 9.14
C GLN A 148 13.17 -4.37 10.44
N VAL A 149 12.17 -4.84 11.20
CA VAL A 149 11.65 -4.14 12.40
C VAL A 149 12.75 -3.88 13.43
N THR A 150 13.66 -4.83 13.65
CA THR A 150 14.78 -4.69 14.58
C THR A 150 15.73 -3.57 14.16
N ARG A 151 16.16 -3.56 12.90
CA ARG A 151 17.04 -2.51 12.34
C ARG A 151 16.36 -1.13 12.36
N THR A 152 15.09 -1.06 11.98
CA THR A 152 14.30 0.17 12.00
C THR A 152 14.14 0.69 13.43
N TRP A 153 13.93 -0.19 14.41
CA TRP A 153 13.82 0.17 15.83
C TRP A 153 15.11 0.77 16.39
N TRP A 154 16.27 0.14 16.13
CA TRP A 154 17.57 0.68 16.53
C TRP A 154 17.83 2.06 15.91
N ARG A 155 17.51 2.22 14.62
CA ARG A 155 17.67 3.50 13.91
C ARG A 155 16.76 4.59 14.49
N MET A 156 15.53 4.26 14.84
CA MET A 156 14.58 5.18 15.52
C MET A 156 15.07 5.57 16.92
N ARG A 157 15.60 4.64 17.71
CA ARG A 157 16.18 4.95 19.03
C ARG A 157 17.38 5.89 18.92
N TRP A 158 18.27 5.63 17.96
CA TRP A 158 19.43 6.48 17.73
C TRP A 158 19.03 7.89 17.27
N LEU A 159 18.05 8.02 16.37
CA LEU A 159 17.50 9.32 15.97
C LEU A 159 16.92 10.08 17.17
N LYS A 160 16.09 9.42 18.00
CA LYS A 160 15.55 10.04 19.22
C LYS A 160 16.65 10.55 20.15
N TYR A 161 17.72 9.77 20.35
CA TYR A 161 18.87 10.19 21.15
C TYR A 161 19.54 11.45 20.57
N GLN A 162 19.80 11.48 19.26
CA GLN A 162 20.39 12.65 18.59
C GLN A 162 19.53 13.92 18.69
N PHE A 163 18.21 13.78 18.61
CA PHE A 163 17.30 14.91 18.79
C PHE A 163 17.28 15.39 20.24
N SER A 164 17.27 14.49 21.22
CA SER A 164 17.32 14.88 22.65
C SER A 164 18.61 15.59 23.04
N THR A 165 19.75 15.24 22.44
CA THR A 165 21.06 15.88 22.72
C THR A 165 21.28 17.18 21.97
N ARG A 166 20.46 17.51 20.95
CA ARG A 166 20.55 18.76 20.19
C ARG A 166 19.60 19.85 20.70
N SER A 167 18.68 19.48 21.59
CA SER A 167 17.71 20.38 22.24
C SER A 167 18.10 20.70 23.70
N SER A 168 19.36 20.49 24.08
CA SER A 168 19.91 20.75 25.43
C SER A 168 21.18 21.59 25.32
#